data_AF-A0A967SYZ3-F1
#
_entry.id   AF-A0A967SYZ3-F1
#
_cell.length_a   1.000
_cell.length_b   1.000
_cell.length_c   1.000
_cell.angle_alpha   90.00
_cell.angle_beta   90.00
_cell.angle_gamma   90.00
#
_symmetry.space_group_name_H-M   'P 1'
#
loop_
_entity.id
_entity.type
_entity.pdbx_description
1 polymer ?
#
loop_
_entity_poly.entity_id
_entity_poly.type
_entity_poly.pdbx_seq_one_letter_code
_entity_poly.pdbx_strand_id
1 'polypeptide(L)'
;DPGLKKRRAARERYEEVAKKEKPGEGGRFKALEAAAKASGAKDPGAVAAAIGRKKYGAKKFAEMGAKGRSRAAKMRSAKRKYK
;
A
#
# COMPACT_ATOMS: atom_id res chain seq x y z
N ASP A 1 -12.96 -3.71 -24.33
CA ASP A 1 -12.15 -2.60 -23.79
C ASP A 1 -10.98 -3.11 -22.91
N PRO A 2 -9.72 -2.96 -23.36
CA PRO A 2 -8.52 -3.37 -22.60
C PRO A 2 -8.35 -2.65 -21.26
N GLY A 3 -8.85 -1.42 -21.12
CA GLY A 3 -8.75 -0.64 -19.89
C GLY A 3 -9.68 -1.14 -18.78
N LEU A 4 -10.85 -1.69 -19.13
CA LEU A 4 -11.77 -2.29 -18.15
C LEU A 4 -11.19 -3.57 -17.52
N LYS A 5 -10.54 -4.42 -18.31
CA LYS A 5 -9.90 -5.66 -17.84
C LYS A 5 -8.76 -5.38 -16.85
N LYS A 6 -7.90 -4.38 -17.15
CA LYS A 6 -6.80 -3.97 -16.27
C LYS A 6 -7.27 -3.45 -14.91
N ARG A 7 -8.33 -2.63 -14.91
CA ARG A 7 -8.94 -2.10 -13.68
C ARG A 7 -9.54 -3.21 -12.82
N ARG A 8 -10.21 -4.19 -13.45
CA ARG A 8 -10.77 -5.36 -12.76
C ARG A 8 -9.66 -6.22 -12.13
N ALA A 9 -8.60 -6.53 -12.87
CA ALA A 9 -7.46 -7.28 -12.34
C ALA A 9 -6.74 -6.55 -11.18
N ALA A 10 -6.63 -5.22 -11.25
CA ALA A 10 -6.07 -4.42 -10.16
C ALA A 10 -6.95 -4.45 -8.90
N ARG A 11 -8.28 -4.43 -9.08
CA ARG A 11 -9.24 -4.58 -7.98
C ARG A 11 -9.18 -5.97 -7.35
N GLU A 12 -9.15 -7.03 -8.15
CA GLU A 12 -9.04 -8.41 -7.68
C GLU A 12 -7.75 -8.61 -6.86
N ARG A 13 -6.61 -8.09 -7.33
CA ARG A 13 -5.36 -8.07 -6.55
C ARG A 13 -5.49 -7.31 -5.24
N TYR A 14 -6.13 -6.14 -5.25
CA TYR A 14 -6.36 -5.40 -4.00
C TYR A 14 -7.23 -6.20 -3.02
N GLU A 15 -8.28 -6.86 -3.50
CA GLU A 15 -9.15 -7.68 -2.67
C GLU A 15 -8.43 -8.91 -2.09
N GLU A 16 -7.58 -9.57 -2.89
CA GLU A 16 -6.74 -10.68 -2.41
C GLU A 16 -5.75 -10.24 -1.33
N VAL A 17 -5.03 -9.13 -1.57
CA VAL A 17 -4.11 -8.56 -0.59
C VAL A 17 -4.87 -8.07 0.64
N ALA A 18 -6.07 -7.52 0.49
CA ALA A 18 -6.89 -7.10 1.61
C ALA A 18 -7.37 -8.29 2.47
N LYS A 19 -7.57 -9.47 1.89
CA LYS A 19 -7.88 -10.69 2.65
C LYS A 19 -6.67 -11.19 3.46
N LYS A 20 -5.47 -11.06 2.91
CA LYS A 20 -4.23 -11.60 3.52
C LYS A 20 -3.56 -10.64 4.50
N GLU A 21 -3.57 -9.35 4.21
CA GLU A 21 -2.84 -8.34 4.99
C GLU A 21 -3.76 -7.39 5.75
N LYS A 22 -3.31 -6.95 6.93
CA LYS A 22 -4.05 -5.99 7.75
C LYS A 22 -3.76 -4.55 7.31
N PRO A 23 -4.68 -3.59 7.57
CA PRO A 23 -4.36 -2.18 7.43
C PRO A 23 -3.11 -1.81 8.25
N GLY A 24 -2.19 -1.05 7.64
CA GLY A 24 -0.94 -0.62 8.27
C GLY A 24 0.25 -1.58 8.14
N GLU A 25 0.11 -2.69 7.42
CA GLU A 25 1.22 -3.61 7.13
C GLU A 25 1.98 -3.27 5.84
N GLY A 26 1.36 -2.46 4.98
CA GLY A 26 1.98 -1.89 3.79
C GLY A 26 1.54 -2.55 2.48
N GLY A 27 1.15 -3.81 2.45
CA GLY A 27 0.76 -4.45 1.18
C GLY A 27 -0.54 -3.92 0.61
N ARG A 28 -1.54 -3.57 1.43
CA ARG A 28 -2.74 -2.87 0.93
C ARG A 28 -2.39 -1.53 0.26
N PHE A 29 -1.43 -0.80 0.81
CA PHE A 29 -0.95 0.46 0.23
C PHE A 29 -0.22 0.21 -1.10
N LYS A 30 0.66 -0.80 -1.14
CA LYS A 30 1.39 -1.21 -2.35
C LYS A 30 0.46 -1.68 -3.47
N ALA A 31 -0.61 -2.41 -3.13
CA ALA A 31 -1.62 -2.85 -4.09
C ALA A 31 -2.40 -1.66 -4.69
N LEU A 32 -2.74 -0.67 -3.85
CA LEU A 32 -3.36 0.59 -4.28
C LEU A 32 -2.43 1.40 -5.22
N GLU A 33 -1.16 1.50 -4.88
CA GLU A 33 -0.16 2.17 -5.72
C GLU A 33 -0.01 1.47 -7.08
N ALA A 34 0.02 0.13 -7.10
CA ALA A 34 0.06 -0.64 -8.35
C ALA A 34 -1.21 -0.42 -9.21
N ALA A 35 -2.38 -0.33 -8.58
CA ALA A 35 -3.63 -0.02 -9.26
C ALA A 35 -3.64 1.41 -9.83
N ALA A 36 -3.11 2.39 -9.09
CA ALA A 36 -2.97 3.77 -9.55
C ALA A 36 -2.00 3.85 -10.74
N LYS A 37 -0.87 3.14 -10.68
CA LYS A 37 0.09 3.05 -11.78
C LYS A 37 -0.54 2.42 -13.02
N ALA A 38 -1.31 1.33 -12.87
CA ALA A 38 -1.99 0.67 -13.99
C ALA A 38 -3.06 1.56 -14.65
N SER A 39 -3.59 2.53 -13.91
CA SER A 39 -4.53 3.53 -14.41
C SER A 39 -3.85 4.72 -15.11
N GLY A 40 -2.51 4.76 -15.15
CA GLY A 40 -1.74 5.83 -15.78
C GLY A 40 -1.44 7.03 -14.87
N ALA A 41 -1.53 6.88 -13.54
CA ALA A 41 -1.18 7.96 -12.61
C ALA A 41 0.30 8.37 -12.77
N LYS A 42 0.54 9.67 -12.90
CA LYS A 42 1.89 10.26 -12.95
C LYS A 42 2.65 10.05 -11.64
N ASP A 43 1.96 10.17 -10.52
CA ASP A 43 2.47 9.83 -9.19
C ASP A 43 1.50 8.85 -8.50
N PRO A 44 1.72 7.54 -8.68
CA PRO A 44 0.88 6.52 -8.08
C PRO A 44 0.88 6.55 -6.55
N GLY A 45 2.01 6.96 -5.94
CA GLY A 45 2.17 7.02 -4.49
C GLY A 45 1.33 8.15 -3.90
N ALA A 46 1.32 9.33 -4.53
CA ALA A 46 0.47 10.45 -4.13
C ALA A 46 -1.01 10.10 -4.24
N VAL A 47 -1.42 9.41 -5.30
CA VAL A 47 -2.81 8.94 -5.47
C VAL A 47 -3.20 7.97 -4.35
N ALA A 48 -2.37 6.96 -4.07
CA ALA A 48 -2.61 6.01 -2.99
C ALA A 48 -2.66 6.70 -1.61
N ALA A 49 -1.80 7.69 -1.37
CA ALA A 49 -1.77 8.48 -0.14
C ALA A 49 -3.03 9.34 0.01
N ALA A 50 -3.51 9.97 -1.06
CA ALA A 50 -4.75 10.76 -1.04
C ALA A 50 -5.96 9.88 -0.68
N ILE A 51 -6.06 8.69 -1.28
CA ILE A 51 -7.10 7.71 -0.96
C ILE A 51 -6.99 7.26 0.50
N GLY A 52 -5.78 6.95 0.98
CA GLY A 52 -5.53 6.56 2.36
C GLY A 52 -5.92 7.63 3.37
N ARG A 53 -5.53 8.89 3.14
CA ARG A 53 -5.91 10.04 3.99
C ARG A 53 -7.41 10.30 3.95
N LYS A 54 -8.06 10.16 2.79
CA LYS A 54 -9.52 10.30 2.67
C LYS A 54 -10.27 9.25 3.49
N LYS A 55 -9.78 8.00 3.50
CA LYS A 55 -10.45 6.88 4.19
C LYS A 55 -10.21 6.86 5.70
N TYR A 56 -8.97 7.12 6.13
CA TYR A 56 -8.57 6.93 7.53
C TYR A 56 -8.32 8.25 8.28
N GLY A 57 -8.28 9.37 7.57
CA GLY A 57 -7.82 10.65 8.10
C GLY A 57 -6.30 10.75 8.15
N ALA A 58 -5.78 11.98 8.23
CA ALA A 58 -4.34 12.25 8.23
C ALA A 58 -3.62 11.57 9.41
N LYS A 59 -4.18 11.67 10.62
CA LYS A 59 -3.58 11.12 11.86
C LYS A 59 -3.41 9.60 11.80
N LYS A 60 -4.51 8.87 11.60
CA LYS A 60 -4.47 7.38 11.56
C LYS A 60 -3.64 6.87 10.38
N PHE A 61 -3.67 7.56 9.24
CA PHE A 61 -2.83 7.19 8.10
C PHE A 61 -1.32 7.36 8.40
N ALA A 62 -0.94 8.46 9.05
CA ALA A 62 0.44 8.69 9.47
C ALA A 62 0.92 7.65 10.50
N GLU A 63 0.07 7.29 11.47
CA GLU A 63 0.35 6.24 12.46
C GLU A 63 0.61 4.88 11.81
N MET A 64 -0.21 4.48 10.84
CA MET A 64 0.01 3.26 10.04
C MET A 64 1.36 3.29 9.31
N GLY A 65 1.70 4.41 8.69
CA GLY A 65 3.00 4.59 8.02
C GLY A 65 4.18 4.50 9.00
N ALA A 66 4.06 5.10 10.19
CA ALA A 66 5.07 5.04 11.23
C ALA A 66 5.28 3.60 11.75
N LYS A 67 4.20 2.85 11.95
CA LYS A 67 4.25 1.43 12.33
C LYS A 67 5.00 0.59 11.30
N GLY A 68 4.74 0.83 10.01
CA GLY A 68 5.47 0.17 8.91
C GLY A 68 6.98 0.45 8.97
N ARG A 69 7.39 1.71 9.15
CA ARG A 69 8.81 2.09 9.28
C ARG A 69 9.48 1.46 10.49
N SER A 70 8.80 1.43 11.64
CA SER A 70 9.32 0.80 12.86
C SER A 70 9.59 -0.70 12.66
N ARG A 71 8.65 -1.43 12.02
CA ARG A 71 8.84 -2.86 11.69
C ARG A 71 10.06 -3.05 10.77
N ALA A 72 10.19 -2.23 9.74
CA ALA A 72 11.32 -2.30 8.83
C ALA A 72 12.67 -2.04 9.53
N ALA A 73 12.71 -1.08 10.46
CA ALA A 73 13.89 -0.81 11.27
C ALA A 73 14.30 -2.02 12.13
N LYS A 74 13.33 -2.66 12.80
CA LYS A 74 13.56 -3.88 13.60
C LYS A 74 14.10 -5.04 12.75
N MET A 75 13.55 -5.25 11.55
CA MET A 75 14.06 -6.28 10.64
C MET A 75 15.48 -5.98 10.16
N ARG A 76 15.79 -4.71 9.86
CA ARG A 76 17.14 -4.29 9.45
C ARG A 76 18.17 -4.49 10.56
N SER A 77 17.83 -4.14 11.81
CA SER A 77 18.73 -4.35 12.94
C SER A 77 18.94 -5.82 13.25
N ALA A 78 17.89 -6.65 13.18
CA ALA A 78 18.01 -8.10 13.29
C ALA A 78 18.93 -8.68 12.19
N LYS A 79 18.69 -8.32 10.93
CA LYS A 79 19.53 -8.78 9.81
C LYS A 79 21.00 -8.38 9.97
N ARG A 80 21.29 -7.20 10.54
CA ARG A 80 22.66 -6.76 10.85
C ARG A 80 23.30 -7.53 11.99
N LYS A 81 22.51 -8.03 12.96
CA LYS A 81 23.00 -8.78 14.12
C LYS A 81 23.38 -10.23 13.78
N TYR A 82 22.75 -10.81 12.76
CA TYR A 82 22.98 -12.19 12.29
C TYR A 82 23.78 -12.26 10.98
N LYS A 83 24.47 -11.17 10.62
CA LYS A 83 25.41 -11.10 9.49
C LYS A 83 26.81 -10.97 10.05
#